data_AF-A0A0V0J3L7-F1
#
_entry.id   AF-A0A0V0J3L7-F1
#
_cell.length_a   1.000
_cell.length_b   1.000
_cell.length_c   1.000
_cell.angle_alpha   90.00
_cell.angle_beta   90.00
_cell.angle_gamma   90.00
#
_symmetry.space_group_name_H-M   'P 1'
#
loop_
_entity.id
_entity.type
_entity.pdbx_description
1 polymer ?
#
loop_
_entity_poly.entity_id
_entity_poly.type
_entity_poly.pdbx_seq_one_letter_code
_entity_poly.pdbx_strand_id
1 'polypeptide(L)'
;MLSHNSVQIESIFLDSKRSWKLCGFEFCIPLKDLDSHKIAVIESLKNKDRDERATRYDSKSPHCYDIYCFSRMVLEMLQEQEYDAASLSLVLKKSCLHESPKERLSASKLLLHSIFKGAYSMAFSFLSNYMLKSDSEKFLFFEFSRSISYEFNLRECLLPFSCPAHYTPLPDPRTEHSLTFT
;
A
#
# COMPACT_ATOMS: atom_id res chain seq x y z
N MET A 1 9.86 4.77 16.27
CA MET A 1 9.42 4.68 14.85
C MET A 1 10.05 3.43 14.26
N LEU A 2 9.25 2.60 13.58
CA LEU A 2 9.63 1.28 13.07
C LEU A 2 9.72 1.31 11.55
N SER A 3 10.56 0.45 10.98
CA SER A 3 10.55 0.11 9.56
C SER A 3 9.85 -1.21 9.37
N HIS A 4 8.98 -1.32 8.37
CA HIS A 4 8.28 -2.57 8.06
C HIS A 4 9.20 -3.60 7.40
N ASN A 5 10.05 -3.14 6.48
CA ASN A 5 11.03 -3.90 5.70
C ASN A 5 10.46 -4.97 4.74
N SER A 6 9.21 -5.41 4.96
CA SER A 6 8.51 -6.41 4.15
C SER A 6 7.36 -5.83 3.32
N VAL A 7 7.39 -4.55 2.91
CA VAL A 7 6.28 -3.99 2.11
C VAL A 7 6.25 -4.64 0.73
N GLN A 8 5.24 -5.49 0.48
CA GLN A 8 5.00 -6.25 -0.75
C GLN A 8 3.52 -6.65 -0.89
N ILE A 9 3.11 -7.23 -2.02
CA ILE A 9 1.70 -7.54 -2.27
C ILE A 9 1.14 -8.47 -1.18
N GLU A 10 1.91 -9.46 -0.77
CA GLU A 10 1.58 -10.45 0.28
C GLU A 10 1.47 -9.82 1.67
N SER A 11 2.02 -8.62 1.86
CA SER A 11 1.92 -7.86 3.12
C SER A 11 0.60 -7.08 3.23
N ILE A 12 -0.25 -7.08 2.20
CA ILE A 12 -1.53 -6.36 2.19
C ILE A 12 -2.68 -7.37 2.32
N PHE A 13 -3.59 -7.12 3.26
CA PHE A 13 -4.85 -7.86 3.34
C PHE A 13 -6.05 -6.94 3.43
N LEU A 14 -7.20 -7.45 3.00
CA LEU A 14 -8.50 -6.80 3.15
C LEU A 14 -9.21 -7.38 4.37
N ASP A 15 -9.60 -6.52 5.30
CA ASP A 15 -10.44 -6.93 6.42
C ASP A 15 -11.92 -7.07 6.02
N SER A 16 -12.75 -7.54 6.95
CA SER A 16 -14.21 -7.69 6.72
C SER A 16 -14.93 -6.36 6.43
N LYS A 17 -14.29 -5.22 6.75
CA LYS A 17 -14.79 -3.87 6.44
C LYS A 17 -14.21 -3.34 5.13
N ARG A 18 -13.57 -4.19 4.31
CA ARG A 18 -12.90 -3.84 3.05
C ARG A 18 -11.82 -2.77 3.22
N SER A 19 -11.25 -2.67 4.42
CA SER A 19 -10.12 -1.78 4.68
C SER A 19 -8.82 -2.52 4.41
N TRP A 20 -7.92 -1.84 3.72
CA TRP A 20 -6.58 -2.34 3.47
C TRP A 20 -5.76 -2.25 4.75
N LYS A 21 -5.06 -3.33 5.08
CA LYS A 21 -4.25 -3.45 6.28
C LYS A 21 -2.89 -4.01 5.90
N LEU A 22 -1.86 -3.51 6.59
CA LEU A 22 -0.50 -3.99 6.44
C LEU A 22 -0.22 -5.09 7.47
N CYS A 23 0.38 -6.18 7.02
CA CYS A 23 0.73 -7.40 7.73
C CYS A 23 2.17 -7.82 7.37
N GLY A 24 2.66 -8.93 7.95
CA GLY A 24 3.99 -9.44 7.58
C GLY A 24 5.13 -8.66 8.23
N PHE A 25 5.12 -8.59 9.56
CA PHE A 25 6.07 -7.82 10.36
C PHE A 25 7.32 -8.63 10.76
N GLU A 26 7.63 -9.74 10.09
CA GLU A 26 8.71 -10.66 10.46
C GLU A 26 10.09 -9.99 10.42
N PHE A 27 10.26 -8.99 9.54
CA PHE A 27 11.47 -8.21 9.41
C PHE A 27 11.36 -6.81 10.03
N CYS A 28 10.30 -6.52 10.79
CA CYS A 28 10.08 -5.21 11.37
C CYS A 28 11.16 -4.90 12.42
N ILE A 29 11.86 -3.77 12.24
CA ILE A 29 12.89 -3.32 13.20
C ILE A 29 12.79 -1.81 13.47
N PRO A 30 13.28 -1.32 14.61
CA PRO A 30 13.38 0.11 14.86
C PRO A 30 14.28 0.80 13.83
N LEU A 31 13.86 1.97 13.35
CA LEU A 31 14.61 2.71 12.31
C LEU A 31 16.05 3.06 12.73
N LYS A 32 16.29 3.26 14.04
CA LYS A 32 17.61 3.51 14.61
C LYS A 32 18.57 2.32 14.48
N ASP A 33 18.01 1.13 14.35
CA ASP A 33 18.74 -0.13 14.29
C ASP A 33 18.87 -0.62 12.83
N LEU A 34 18.32 0.10 11.85
CA LEU A 34 18.41 -0.24 10.43
C LEU A 34 19.74 0.26 9.84
N ASP A 35 20.35 -0.57 9.00
CA ASP A 35 21.59 -0.25 8.27
C ASP A 35 21.62 -1.01 6.94
N SER A 36 22.58 -0.66 6.06
CA SER A 36 22.72 -1.29 4.74
C SER A 36 22.93 -2.80 4.81
N HIS A 37 23.61 -3.30 5.83
CA HIS A 37 23.89 -4.74 5.98
C HIS A 37 22.60 -5.51 6.30
N LYS A 38 21.81 -5.02 7.26
CA LYS A 38 20.51 -5.61 7.60
C LYS A 38 19.56 -5.57 6.42
N ILE A 39 19.52 -4.47 5.67
CA ILE A 39 18.70 -4.39 4.45
C ILE A 39 19.15 -5.43 3.42
N ALA A 40 20.46 -5.61 3.21
CA ALA A 40 20.97 -6.63 2.29
C ALA A 40 20.56 -8.05 2.70
N VAL A 41 20.62 -8.36 3.99
CA VAL A 41 20.15 -9.65 4.53
C VAL A 41 18.64 -9.81 4.28
N ILE A 42 17.84 -8.79 4.57
CA ILE A 42 16.38 -8.83 4.36
C ILE A 42 16.03 -9.02 2.88
N GLU A 43 16.69 -8.30 1.97
CA GLU A 43 16.49 -8.47 0.52
C GLU A 43 16.86 -9.88 0.05
N SER A 44 17.92 -10.46 0.60
CA SER A 44 18.30 -11.86 0.32
C SER A 44 17.25 -12.86 0.81
N LEU A 45 16.65 -12.63 1.98
CA LEU A 45 15.62 -13.51 2.56
C LEU A 45 14.29 -13.43 1.80
N LYS A 46 14.01 -12.29 1.15
CA LYS A 46 12.81 -12.09 0.34
C LYS A 46 12.86 -12.80 -1.02
N ASN A 47 13.99 -13.45 -1.37
CA ASN A 47 14.20 -14.15 -2.64
C ASN A 47 13.84 -13.30 -3.87
N LYS A 48 14.01 -11.97 -3.81
CA LYS A 48 13.80 -11.07 -4.95
C LYS A 48 15.10 -10.89 -5.73
N ASP A 49 14.98 -10.56 -7.01
CA ASP A 49 16.13 -10.20 -7.84
C ASP A 49 16.98 -9.13 -7.14
N ARG A 50 18.29 -9.34 -7.16
CA ARG A 50 19.24 -8.50 -6.42
C ARG A 50 19.29 -7.10 -7.04
N ASP A 51 18.58 -6.15 -6.43
CA ASP A 51 18.68 -4.73 -6.78
C ASP A 51 19.63 -4.01 -5.80
N GLU A 52 20.82 -3.66 -6.28
CA GLU A 52 21.83 -2.95 -5.49
C GLU A 52 21.36 -1.59 -4.98
N ARG A 53 20.37 -0.97 -5.62
CA ARG A 53 19.79 0.29 -5.15
C ARG A 53 19.00 0.06 -3.87
N ALA A 54 18.34 -1.09 -3.72
CA ALA A 54 17.54 -1.42 -2.55
C ALA A 54 18.37 -1.44 -1.27
N THR A 55 19.61 -1.94 -1.35
CA THR A 55 20.51 -2.10 -0.20
C THR A 55 21.21 -0.83 0.26
N ARG A 56 21.01 0.30 -0.46
CA ARG A 56 21.57 1.60 -0.06
C ARG A 56 20.71 2.22 1.04
N TYR A 57 21.37 2.68 2.09
CA TYR A 57 20.74 3.27 3.28
C TYR A 57 21.35 4.62 3.64
N ASP A 58 20.53 5.50 4.19
CA ASP A 58 20.97 6.73 4.85
C ASP A 58 20.22 6.91 6.17
N SER A 59 20.96 7.05 7.27
CA SER A 59 20.37 7.21 8.61
C SER A 59 19.58 8.51 8.77
N LYS A 60 19.85 9.54 7.96
CA LYS A 60 19.06 10.79 7.92
C LYS A 60 17.73 10.63 7.19
N SER A 61 17.59 9.58 6.38
CA SER A 61 16.42 9.28 5.57
C SER A 61 15.93 7.85 5.86
N PRO A 62 15.61 7.49 7.11
CA PRO A 62 15.47 6.08 7.49
C PRO A 62 14.24 5.40 6.87
N HIS A 63 13.26 6.17 6.38
CA HIS A 63 12.08 5.70 5.65
C HIS A 63 12.39 5.26 4.21
N CYS A 64 13.62 5.49 3.72
CA CYS A 64 14.02 5.31 2.33
C CYS A 64 13.88 3.88 1.81
N TYR A 65 13.92 2.87 2.69
CA TYR A 65 13.80 1.48 2.31
C TYR A 65 12.33 1.03 2.20
N ASP A 66 11.48 1.43 3.16
CA ASP A 66 10.04 1.13 3.09
C ASP A 66 9.39 1.79 1.88
N ILE A 67 9.75 3.05 1.56
CA ILE A 67 9.21 3.70 0.36
C ILE A 67 9.69 3.01 -0.93
N TYR A 68 10.92 2.50 -0.92
CA TYR A 68 11.48 1.76 -2.05
C TYR A 68 10.73 0.44 -2.26
N CYS A 69 10.47 -0.31 -1.18
CA CYS A 69 9.67 -1.54 -1.21
C CYS A 69 8.23 -1.27 -1.67
N PHE A 70 7.58 -0.24 -1.11
CA PHE A 70 6.27 0.23 -1.54
C PHE A 70 6.24 0.53 -3.04
N SER A 71 7.27 1.20 -3.56
CA SER A 71 7.32 1.59 -4.96
C SER A 71 7.45 0.41 -5.91
N ARG A 72 8.25 -0.60 -5.54
CA ARG A 72 8.31 -1.86 -6.31
C ARG A 72 6.97 -2.56 -6.34
N MET A 73 6.34 -2.70 -5.16
CA MET A 73 5.02 -3.33 -5.02
C MET A 73 3.95 -2.63 -5.87
N VAL A 74 3.85 -1.31 -5.82
CA VAL A 74 2.85 -0.58 -6.62
C VAL A 74 3.14 -0.70 -8.11
N LEU A 75 4.41 -0.62 -8.54
CA LEU A 75 4.75 -0.79 -9.95
C LEU A 75 4.43 -2.20 -10.48
N GLU A 76 4.64 -3.23 -9.67
CA GLU A 76 4.24 -4.61 -9.96
C GLU A 76 2.72 -4.70 -10.11
N MET A 77 1.95 -4.11 -9.18
CA MET A 77 0.49 -4.07 -9.27
C MET A 77 -0.02 -3.32 -10.49
N LEU A 78 0.66 -2.25 -10.91
CA LEU A 78 0.25 -1.45 -12.08
C LEU A 78 0.53 -2.14 -13.41
N GLN A 79 1.43 -3.14 -13.47
CA GLN A 79 1.66 -3.91 -14.70
C GLN A 79 0.46 -4.80 -15.05
N GLU A 80 -0.29 -5.23 -14.05
CA GLU A 80 -1.44 -6.14 -14.19
C GLU A 80 -2.77 -5.41 -14.47
N GLN A 81 -2.75 -4.08 -14.61
CA GLN A 81 -3.98 -3.26 -14.64
C GLN A 81 -3.98 -2.28 -15.81
N GLU A 82 -5.12 -2.15 -16.48
CA GLU A 82 -5.37 -1.12 -17.51
C GLU A 82 -5.73 0.25 -16.89
N TYR A 83 -5.02 0.67 -15.85
CA TYR A 83 -5.25 1.95 -15.18
C TYR A 83 -4.23 2.99 -15.64
N ASP A 84 -4.69 4.19 -16.02
CA ASP A 84 -3.78 5.31 -16.36
C ASP A 84 -3.09 5.88 -15.09
N ALA A 85 -2.03 5.19 -14.67
CA ALA A 85 -1.12 5.62 -13.62
C ALA A 85 0.27 5.94 -14.18
N ALA A 86 0.37 6.40 -15.44
CA ALA A 86 1.66 6.72 -16.06
C ALA A 86 2.42 7.81 -15.27
N SER A 87 1.69 8.82 -14.78
CA SER A 87 2.23 9.90 -13.95
C SER A 87 2.77 9.38 -12.61
N LEU A 88 2.00 8.56 -11.89
CA LEU A 88 2.44 7.96 -10.63
C LEU A 88 3.64 7.04 -10.87
N SER A 89 3.58 6.19 -11.89
CA SER A 89 4.67 5.27 -12.26
C SER A 89 5.98 6.00 -12.52
N LEU A 90 5.92 7.16 -13.19
CA LEU A 90 7.07 8.00 -13.43
C LEU A 90 7.67 8.53 -12.12
N VAL A 91 6.84 9.02 -11.20
CA VAL A 91 7.28 9.51 -9.87
C VAL A 91 7.88 8.37 -9.04
N LEU A 92 7.26 7.20 -9.04
CA LEU A 92 7.78 6.02 -8.33
C LEU A 92 9.16 5.63 -8.87
N LYS A 93 9.31 5.51 -10.20
CA LYS A 93 10.58 5.13 -10.85
C LYS A 93 11.68 6.16 -10.66
N LYS A 94 11.38 7.46 -10.85
CA LYS A 94 12.40 8.52 -10.82
C LYS A 94 12.76 8.99 -9.42
N SER A 95 11.79 9.05 -8.52
CA SER A 95 11.99 9.65 -7.20
C SER A 95 12.02 8.61 -6.09
N CYS A 96 11.12 7.63 -6.08
CA CYS A 96 11.03 6.68 -4.95
C CYS A 96 11.98 5.48 -5.09
N LEU A 97 12.25 5.03 -6.32
CA LEU A 97 13.28 4.03 -6.65
C LEU A 97 14.65 4.63 -6.95
N HIS A 98 14.88 5.89 -6.55
CA HIS A 98 16.13 6.58 -6.78
C HIS A 98 17.31 5.86 -6.12
N GLU A 99 18.45 5.87 -6.81
CA GLU A 99 19.68 5.20 -6.38
C GLU A 99 20.21 5.77 -5.05
N SER A 100 20.22 7.10 -4.90
CA SER A 100 20.53 7.77 -3.63
C SER A 100 19.34 7.72 -2.66
N PRO A 101 19.49 7.16 -1.44
CA PRO A 101 18.42 7.10 -0.43
C PRO A 101 17.88 8.47 0.01
N LYS A 102 18.72 9.51 -0.04
CA LYS A 102 18.37 10.89 0.34
C LYS A 102 17.37 11.55 -0.60
N GLU A 103 17.40 11.15 -1.86
CA GLU A 103 16.53 11.68 -2.92
C GLU A 103 15.18 10.96 -2.95
N ARG A 104 15.03 9.87 -2.18
CA ARG A 104 13.77 9.13 -2.11
C ARG A 104 12.73 9.98 -1.40
N LEU A 105 11.56 10.12 -2.03
CA LEU A 105 10.45 10.86 -1.44
C LEU A 105 9.97 10.17 -0.16
N SER A 106 9.51 10.97 0.80
CA SER A 106 8.76 10.43 1.93
C SER A 106 7.35 10.05 1.49
N ALA A 107 6.72 9.12 2.23
CA ALA A 107 5.32 8.77 2.03
C ALA A 107 4.40 10.01 2.08
N SER A 108 4.66 10.94 3.01
CA SER A 108 3.91 12.20 3.12
C SER A 108 4.00 13.07 1.86
N LYS A 109 5.17 13.17 1.22
CA LYS A 109 5.33 13.90 -0.04
C LYS A 109 4.66 13.17 -1.20
N LEU A 110 4.77 11.84 -1.23
CA LEU A 110 4.15 11.02 -2.27
C LEU A 110 2.61 11.14 -2.26
N LEU A 111 2.00 11.19 -1.07
CA LEU A 111 0.54 11.38 -0.92
C LEU A 111 0.03 12.73 -1.47
N LEU A 112 0.91 13.68 -1.77
CA LEU A 112 0.51 14.93 -2.44
C LEU A 112 0.26 14.76 -3.95
N HIS A 113 0.62 13.62 -4.53
CA HIS A 113 0.39 13.31 -5.94
C HIS A 113 -1.12 13.34 -6.27
N SER A 114 -1.47 13.83 -7.47
CA SER A 114 -2.86 14.04 -7.89
C SER A 114 -3.72 12.78 -7.85
N ILE A 115 -3.12 11.61 -8.13
CA ILE A 115 -3.80 10.32 -8.08
C ILE A 115 -4.45 10.03 -6.71
N PHE A 116 -3.86 10.53 -5.62
CA PHE A 116 -4.40 10.37 -4.26
C PHE A 116 -5.43 11.45 -3.89
N LYS A 117 -5.61 12.46 -4.73
CA LYS A 117 -6.52 13.60 -4.53
C LYS A 117 -7.78 13.52 -5.41
N GLY A 118 -8.04 12.36 -6.03
CA GLY A 118 -9.21 12.14 -6.87
C GLY A 118 -10.53 12.21 -6.11
N ALA A 119 -11.63 12.22 -6.86
CA ALA A 119 -12.98 12.30 -6.33
C ALA A 119 -13.29 11.17 -5.33
N TYR A 120 -12.74 9.97 -5.54
CA TYR A 120 -12.86 8.85 -4.61
C TYR A 120 -12.24 9.17 -3.24
N SER A 121 -11.00 9.64 -3.19
CA SER A 121 -10.34 10.01 -1.92
C SER A 121 -11.10 11.10 -1.19
N MET A 122 -11.63 12.08 -1.93
CA MET A 122 -12.47 13.14 -1.37
C MET A 122 -13.76 12.58 -0.77
N ALA A 123 -14.47 11.70 -1.50
CA ALA A 123 -15.69 11.06 -1.03
C ALA A 123 -15.44 10.15 0.18
N PHE A 124 -14.39 9.32 0.14
CA PHE A 124 -14.02 8.46 1.25
C PHE A 124 -13.69 9.26 2.51
N SER A 125 -12.91 10.34 2.37
CA SER A 125 -12.56 11.24 3.47
C SER A 125 -13.80 11.94 4.05
N PHE A 126 -14.70 12.41 3.18
CA PHE A 126 -15.97 13.01 3.59
C PHE A 126 -16.83 12.02 4.38
N LEU A 127 -17.05 10.83 3.82
CA LEU A 127 -17.87 9.78 4.43
C LEU A 127 -17.29 9.26 5.75
N SER A 128 -15.96 9.13 5.85
CA SER A 128 -15.28 8.73 7.09
C SER A 128 -15.49 9.74 8.22
N ASN A 129 -15.71 11.01 7.89
CA ASN A 129 -15.94 12.09 8.83
C ASN A 129 -17.38 12.60 8.81
N TYR A 130 -18.32 11.83 8.24
CA TYR A 130 -19.69 12.28 7.91
C TYR A 130 -20.42 12.88 9.11
N MET A 131 -20.30 12.25 10.28
CA MET A 131 -20.98 12.68 11.52
C MET A 131 -20.44 14.01 12.06
N LEU A 132 -19.23 14.42 11.64
CA LEU A 132 -18.61 15.70 12.01
C LEU A 132 -18.96 16.84 11.04
N LYS A 133 -19.69 16.54 9.95
CA LYS A 133 -20.04 17.50 8.91
C LYS A 133 -21.33 18.24 9.26
N SER A 134 -21.36 19.53 8.95
CA SER A 134 -22.58 20.35 9.00
C SER A 134 -23.57 19.92 7.91
N ASP A 135 -24.85 20.27 8.07
CA ASP A 135 -25.87 19.94 7.06
C ASP A 135 -25.64 20.64 5.72
N SER A 136 -25.04 21.85 5.75
CA SER A 136 -24.61 22.55 4.53
C SER A 136 -23.50 21.80 3.80
N GLU A 137 -22.49 21.29 4.50
CA GLU A 137 -21.44 20.46 3.90
C GLU A 137 -22.00 19.16 3.31
N LYS A 138 -22.94 18.50 4.00
CA LYS A 138 -23.63 17.30 3.49
C LYS A 138 -24.40 17.60 2.22
N PHE A 139 -25.16 18.70 2.19
CA PHE A 139 -25.92 19.11 1.01
C PHE A 139 -25.00 19.34 -0.20
N LEU A 140 -23.93 20.13 -0.02
CA LEU A 140 -22.95 20.41 -1.08
C LEU A 140 -22.26 19.14 -1.59
N PHE A 141 -21.90 18.21 -0.70
CA PHE A 141 -21.31 16.93 -1.09
C PHE A 141 -22.25 16.13 -1.99
N PHE A 142 -23.53 16.02 -1.64
CA PHE A 142 -24.47 15.26 -2.45
C PHE A 142 -24.81 15.94 -3.78
N GLU A 143 -24.93 17.27 -3.81
CA GLU A 143 -25.06 18.04 -5.06
C GLU A 143 -23.86 17.81 -5.99
N PHE A 144 -22.64 17.90 -5.46
CA PHE A 144 -21.42 17.60 -6.21
C PHE A 144 -21.38 16.14 -6.69
N SER A 145 -21.71 15.19 -5.83
CA SER A 145 -21.71 13.76 -6.20
C SER A 145 -22.68 13.44 -7.34
N ARG A 146 -23.83 14.14 -7.40
CA ARG A 146 -24.81 13.99 -8.46
C ARG A 146 -24.31 14.52 -9.80
N SER A 147 -23.49 15.58 -9.81
CA SER A 147 -22.93 16.14 -11.05
C SER A 147 -21.81 15.28 -11.65
N ILE A 148 -21.10 14.51 -10.83
CA ILE A 148 -20.00 13.62 -11.23
C ILE A 148 -20.39 12.14 -11.34
N SER A 149 -21.68 11.83 -11.33
CA SER A 149 -22.19 10.44 -11.33
C SER A 149 -21.75 9.60 -12.54
N TYR A 150 -21.16 10.20 -13.58
CA TYR A 150 -20.58 9.52 -14.73
C TYR A 150 -19.10 9.14 -14.57
N GLU A 151 -18.34 9.80 -13.67
CA GLU A 151 -16.93 9.48 -13.40
C GLU A 151 -16.76 8.45 -12.26
N PHE A 152 -17.79 8.27 -11.44
CA PHE A 152 -17.78 7.34 -10.30
C PHE A 152 -18.07 5.90 -10.75
N ASN A 153 -17.27 5.35 -11.67
CA ASN A 153 -17.23 3.91 -11.88
C ASN A 153 -16.43 3.29 -10.71
N LEU A 154 -17.09 3.12 -9.55
CA LEU A 154 -16.54 2.49 -8.34
C LEU A 154 -15.98 1.08 -8.59
N ARG A 155 -16.31 0.47 -9.75
CA ARG A 155 -15.73 -0.79 -10.20
C ARG A 155 -14.25 -0.66 -10.59
N GLU A 156 -13.78 0.49 -11.05
CA GLU A 156 -12.40 0.61 -11.55
C GLU A 156 -11.40 1.07 -10.47
N CYS A 157 -11.85 1.82 -9.47
CA CYS A 157 -10.98 2.30 -8.40
C CYS A 157 -10.67 1.26 -7.30
N LEU A 158 -11.35 0.10 -7.30
CA LEU A 158 -11.31 -0.87 -6.21
C LEU A 158 -10.97 -2.31 -6.62
N LEU A 159 -10.53 -2.56 -7.86
CA LEU A 159 -10.24 -3.90 -8.34
C LEU A 159 -8.76 -4.20 -8.66
N PRO A 160 -7.75 -3.88 -7.81
CA PRO A 160 -6.52 -4.65 -7.91
C PRO A 160 -6.70 -6.10 -7.39
N PHE A 161 -7.84 -6.49 -6.79
CA PHE A 161 -7.96 -7.82 -6.14
C PHE A 161 -9.30 -8.57 -6.29
N SER A 162 -10.12 -8.34 -7.32
CA SER A 162 -11.16 -9.34 -7.68
C SER A 162 -10.56 -10.52 -8.46
N CYS A 163 -9.42 -11.06 -8.00
CA CYS A 163 -8.93 -12.35 -8.43
C CYS A 163 -9.46 -13.39 -7.42
N PRO A 164 -10.25 -14.40 -7.83
CA PRO A 164 -10.80 -15.39 -6.90
C PRO A 164 -9.76 -16.37 -6.32
N ALA A 165 -8.50 -16.29 -6.74
CA ALA A 165 -7.46 -17.22 -6.30
C ALA A 165 -6.80 -16.69 -5.02
N HIS A 166 -6.77 -17.52 -3.98
CA HIS A 166 -6.19 -17.26 -2.64
C HIS A 166 -7.12 -16.63 -1.60
N TYR A 167 -8.41 -16.96 -1.65
CA TYR A 167 -9.10 -17.23 -0.38
C TYR A 167 -8.60 -18.58 0.15
N THR A 168 -7.50 -18.59 0.88
CA THR A 168 -7.29 -19.64 1.89
C THR A 168 -8.11 -19.22 3.10
N PRO A 169 -9.30 -19.80 3.34
CA PRO A 169 -9.99 -19.54 4.59
C PRO A 169 -9.05 -19.93 5.74
N LEU A 170 -8.90 -19.03 6.70
CA LEU A 170 -8.27 -19.36 7.99
C LEU A 170 -8.96 -20.62 8.52
N PRO A 171 -8.22 -21.67 8.91
CA PRO A 171 -8.84 -22.87 9.47
C PRO A 171 -9.62 -22.49 10.73
N ASP A 172 -10.89 -22.91 10.79
CA ASP A 172 -11.73 -22.74 11.96
C ASP A 172 -11.13 -23.58 13.10
N PRO A 173 -10.76 -22.98 14.25
CA PRO A 173 -10.24 -23.72 15.40
C PRO A 173 -11.25 -24.72 15.99
N ARG A 174 -12.51 -24.76 15.51
CA ARG A 174 -13.53 -25.70 15.97
C ARG A 174 -13.59 -27.02 15.20
N THR A 175 -12.75 -27.21 14.18
CA THR A 175 -12.78 -28.45 13.36
C THR A 175 -11.79 -29.54 13.77
N GLU A 176 -10.99 -29.36 14.82
CA GLU A 176 -10.14 -30.43 15.38
C GLU A 176 -10.89 -31.34 16.34
N HIS A 177 -11.93 -32.03 15.87
CA HIS A 177 -12.46 -33.21 16.56
C HIS A 177 -12.90 -34.27 15.56
N SER A 178 -11.96 -35.14 15.17
CA SER A 178 -12.14 -36.60 15.04
C SER A 178 -10.91 -37.21 14.36
N LEU A 179 -9.85 -37.44 15.13
CA LEU A 179 -8.87 -38.48 14.80
C LEU A 179 -9.24 -39.71 15.63
N THR A 180 -10.02 -40.61 15.04
CA THR A 180 -10.18 -41.97 15.53
C THR A 180 -8.90 -42.75 15.25
N PHE A 181 -8.23 -43.19 16.31
CA PHE A 181 -7.19 -44.21 16.23
C PHE A 181 -7.86 -45.57 16.01
N THR A 182 -7.54 -46.20 14.87
CA THR A 182 -7.58 -47.65 14.67
C THR A 182 -6.39 -48.03 13.82
#